data_AF-A0ABD3GIF0-F1
#
_entry.id   AF-A0ABD3GIF0-F1
#
_cell.length_a   1.000
_cell.length_b   1.000
_cell.length_c   1.000
_cell.angle_alpha   90.00
_cell.angle_beta   90.00
_cell.angle_gamma   90.00
#
_symmetry.space_group_name_H-M   'P 1'
#
loop_
_entity.id
_entity.type
_entity.pdbx_description
1 polymer ?
#
loop_
_entity_poly.entity_id
_entity_poly.type
_entity_poly.pdbx_seq_one_letter_code
_entity_poly.pdbx_strand_id
1 'polypeptide(L)'
;MKNACLSADVHVAGFSGYNTFERTWKFGTEGISIPGRTLLCGAASPADSCHKLAGRTGCHFPSSAAGARYFSPGVVSLTNSRSARRDVQDLKNNLFPRLELEKSEHFSGFSCSRLTSSRGENERSYRSAEVRPAKSRHAVEGEGYRAAVEEIQKKNQSEGLYRPYADFAVRELARRSDITPLLLKDELRNLVARDGSTVIVNNAFESSKIRYFRSTCIDGGSNLQVLNVAGFARAEYDIPIFCADFFSTADRNIIVLDLNPLYSTSNECYKEKYYDNLLAIASKHLKVLTWGGKVTAESVQFFSPIVIWTKAEGQDLQQTLYPAFQEYLLAWFSIVDAAKPTSDSESIVKNQEAQHRYLTWRATKDPGRPLLTRLYGEKLSETFIEEYLFQGLKTLGAKSFLDYFPQYRTENNNISRHRSMVGKSFSTRPWDEHGNFRID
;
A
#
# COMPACT_ATOMS: atom_id res chain seq x y z
N MET A 1 17.64 35.74 -4.34
CA MET A 1 16.45 36.25 -5.06
C MET A 1 15.27 35.32 -4.78
N LYS A 2 14.02 35.81 -4.79
CA LYS A 2 12.83 34.95 -4.62
C LYS A 2 12.31 34.57 -6.01
N ASN A 3 12.39 33.29 -6.39
CA ASN A 3 11.69 32.80 -7.58
C ASN A 3 10.27 32.40 -7.17
N ALA A 4 9.27 33.04 -7.79
CA ALA A 4 7.87 32.65 -7.66
C ALA A 4 7.52 31.71 -8.83
N CYS A 5 7.22 30.45 -8.53
CA CYS A 5 6.69 29.52 -9.53
C CYS A 5 5.20 29.82 -9.76
N LEU A 6 4.90 30.52 -10.85
CA LEU A 6 3.53 30.66 -11.35
C LEU A 6 3.03 29.31 -11.85
N SER A 7 1.83 28.92 -11.43
CA SER A 7 1.15 27.72 -11.93
C SER A 7 0.59 27.94 -13.33
N ALA A 8 1.02 27.11 -14.29
CA ALA A 8 0.42 27.03 -15.61
C ALA A 8 -0.54 25.83 -15.67
N ASP A 9 -1.85 26.11 -15.75
CA ASP A 9 -2.85 25.07 -15.96
C ASP A 9 -2.81 24.57 -17.41
N VAL A 10 -2.53 23.28 -17.59
CA VAL A 10 -2.57 22.62 -18.90
C VAL A 10 -3.91 21.93 -19.08
N HIS A 11 -4.80 22.55 -19.85
CA HIS A 11 -6.05 21.92 -20.27
C HIS A 11 -5.78 20.67 -21.14
N VAL A 12 -6.13 19.49 -20.64
CA VAL A 12 -6.20 18.27 -21.45
C VAL A 12 -7.46 18.33 -22.31
N ALA A 13 -7.29 18.52 -23.61
CA ALA A 13 -8.40 18.53 -24.57
C ALA A 13 -9.04 17.13 -24.70
N GLY A 14 -10.37 17.07 -24.63
CA GLY A 14 -11.11 15.82 -24.81
C GLY A 14 -11.25 15.43 -26.29
N PHE A 15 -11.07 14.14 -26.60
CA PHE A 15 -11.32 13.59 -27.93
C PHE A 15 -12.62 12.78 -27.93
N SER A 16 -13.64 13.30 -28.62
CA SER A 16 -14.84 12.55 -28.99
C SER A 16 -14.64 11.85 -30.33
N GLY A 17 -14.69 10.52 -30.34
CA GLY A 17 -14.53 9.71 -31.56
C GLY A 17 -15.47 8.51 -31.56
N TYR A 18 -16.71 8.71 -31.99
CA TYR A 18 -17.65 7.60 -32.20
C TYR A 18 -17.20 6.75 -33.39
N ASN A 19 -17.19 5.42 -33.21
CA ASN A 19 -17.29 4.48 -34.31
C ASN A 19 -18.04 3.24 -33.84
N THR A 20 -19.29 3.11 -34.28
CA THR A 20 -20.16 1.96 -34.01
C THR A 20 -19.77 0.78 -34.87
N PHE A 21 -19.51 -0.39 -34.25
CA PHE A 21 -19.51 -1.66 -34.96
C PHE A 21 -20.26 -2.71 -34.14
N GLU A 22 -21.44 -3.09 -34.63
CA GLU A 22 -22.21 -4.20 -34.08
C GLU A 22 -21.53 -5.53 -34.42
N ARG A 23 -21.35 -6.40 -33.41
CA ARG A 23 -21.37 -7.86 -33.63
C ARG A 23 -22.11 -8.54 -32.49
N THR A 24 -23.29 -9.05 -32.81
CA THR A 24 -24.06 -9.94 -31.96
C THR A 24 -23.34 -11.28 -31.81
N TRP A 25 -23.37 -11.83 -30.59
CA TRP A 25 -23.02 -13.23 -30.32
C TRP A 25 -24.13 -13.89 -29.52
N LYS A 26 -24.70 -14.96 -30.07
CA LYS A 26 -25.70 -15.79 -29.38
C LYS A 26 -25.01 -16.82 -28.49
N PHE A 27 -25.68 -17.22 -27.42
CA PHE A 27 -25.31 -18.41 -26.67
C PHE A 27 -25.47 -19.69 -27.53
N GLY A 28 -24.56 -20.64 -27.31
CA GLY A 28 -24.64 -22.02 -27.80
C GLY A 28 -23.86 -22.91 -26.85
N THR A 29 -24.40 -24.08 -26.53
CA THR A 29 -23.91 -25.00 -25.49
C THR A 29 -23.42 -26.33 -26.09
N GLU A 30 -22.77 -27.14 -25.24
CA GLU A 30 -22.41 -28.56 -25.48
C GLU A 30 -21.23 -28.85 -26.42
N GLY A 31 -20.71 -30.09 -26.36
CA GLY A 31 -19.72 -30.63 -27.31
C GLY A 31 -18.41 -31.17 -26.69
N ILE A 32 -18.43 -32.40 -26.16
CA ILE A 32 -17.20 -33.15 -25.77
C ILE A 32 -16.65 -33.90 -26.99
N SER A 33 -15.34 -33.82 -27.28
CA SER A 33 -14.58 -34.89 -27.97
C SER A 33 -13.05 -34.70 -27.91
N ILE A 34 -12.31 -35.82 -27.78
CA ILE A 34 -10.86 -35.93 -28.01
C ILE A 34 -10.64 -37.20 -28.84
N PRO A 35 -10.08 -37.10 -30.07
CA PRO A 35 -8.72 -37.61 -30.34
C PRO A 35 -7.93 -36.67 -31.28
N GLY A 36 -6.62 -36.83 -31.51
CA GLY A 36 -5.65 -37.82 -31.03
C GLY A 36 -4.79 -38.39 -32.18
N ARG A 37 -3.49 -38.67 -31.93
CA ARG A 37 -2.43 -39.18 -32.86
C ARG A 37 -1.82 -38.17 -33.86
N THR A 38 -0.67 -38.43 -34.53
CA THR A 38 0.73 -38.75 -34.09
C THR A 38 1.66 -38.57 -35.31
N LEU A 39 3.00 -38.48 -35.13
CA LEU A 39 4.08 -38.76 -36.14
C LEU A 39 4.20 -37.72 -37.31
N LEU A 40 5.31 -37.49 -38.04
CA LEU A 40 6.73 -37.94 -38.08
C LEU A 40 7.63 -36.67 -38.28
N CYS A 41 8.82 -36.53 -37.68
CA CYS A 41 10.18 -36.95 -38.12
C CYS A 41 10.73 -36.34 -39.45
N GLY A 42 12.00 -35.90 -39.42
CA GLY A 42 12.77 -35.32 -40.53
C GLY A 42 13.44 -33.98 -40.13
N ALA A 43 14.72 -33.81 -39.74
CA ALA A 43 16.00 -34.53 -39.88
C ALA A 43 16.98 -33.87 -40.88
N ALA A 44 18.27 -33.86 -40.50
CA ALA A 44 19.47 -33.46 -41.25
C ALA A 44 19.82 -31.95 -41.40
N SER A 45 21.13 -31.71 -41.23
CA SER A 45 21.96 -30.52 -41.55
C SER A 45 23.03 -31.03 -42.58
N PRO A 46 24.21 -30.43 -42.91
CA PRO A 46 24.88 -29.20 -42.42
C PRO A 46 25.56 -28.36 -43.55
N ALA A 47 26.60 -27.59 -43.18
CA ALA A 47 27.60 -26.90 -44.03
C ALA A 47 27.15 -25.56 -44.69
N ASP A 48 28.04 -24.62 -45.01
CA ASP A 48 29.51 -24.68 -45.09
C ASP A 48 30.25 -23.40 -44.58
N SER A 49 31.59 -23.36 -44.68
CA SER A 49 32.47 -22.39 -43.98
C SER A 49 33.72 -21.93 -44.77
N CYS A 50 34.15 -20.66 -44.59
CA CYS A 50 35.53 -20.14 -44.80
C CYS A 50 35.59 -18.62 -44.43
N HIS A 51 36.56 -18.09 -43.64
CA HIS A 51 37.98 -17.78 -43.91
C HIS A 51 38.22 -16.53 -44.79
N LYS A 52 39.30 -15.71 -44.73
CA LYS A 52 40.55 -15.46 -43.93
C LYS A 52 41.09 -14.08 -44.44
N LEU A 53 42.11 -13.31 -43.98
CA LEU A 53 43.16 -13.16 -42.93
C LEU A 53 43.66 -11.67 -43.08
N ALA A 54 44.47 -10.97 -42.28
CA ALA A 54 45.20 -11.10 -40.99
C ALA A 54 45.09 -9.72 -40.26
N GLY A 55 45.94 -9.19 -39.35
CA GLY A 55 47.17 -9.59 -38.63
C GLY A 55 47.72 -8.37 -37.84
N ARG A 56 48.76 -8.34 -36.99
CA ARG A 56 49.50 -9.31 -36.14
C ARG A 56 50.76 -8.57 -35.62
N THR A 57 50.92 -8.31 -34.31
CA THR A 57 52.19 -8.11 -33.51
C THR A 57 51.84 -7.56 -32.11
N GLY A 58 52.45 -7.97 -30.98
CA GLY A 58 53.31 -9.12 -30.69
C GLY A 58 54.07 -9.01 -29.33
N CYS A 59 54.10 -10.10 -28.55
CA CYS A 59 54.94 -10.33 -27.33
C CYS A 59 54.68 -9.47 -26.06
N HIS A 60 55.01 -9.86 -24.81
CA HIS A 60 55.66 -11.07 -24.24
C HIS A 60 55.08 -11.46 -22.83
N PHE A 61 55.43 -12.66 -22.33
CA PHE A 61 55.17 -13.24 -20.99
C PHE A 61 56.34 -12.93 -19.99
N PRO A 62 56.30 -13.15 -18.64
CA PRO A 62 55.91 -14.39 -17.88
C PRO A 62 55.19 -14.15 -16.51
N SER A 63 55.13 -15.09 -15.54
CA SER A 63 54.40 -16.39 -15.49
C SER A 63 54.55 -17.10 -14.11
N SER A 64 53.45 -17.40 -13.39
CA SER A 64 53.33 -18.39 -12.28
C SER A 64 51.87 -18.44 -11.80
N ALA A 65 51.14 -19.57 -11.70
CA ALA A 65 51.36 -20.80 -10.91
C ALA A 65 51.21 -20.58 -9.38
N ALA A 66 50.43 -21.36 -8.61
CA ALA A 66 49.44 -22.41 -8.91
C ALA A 66 48.58 -22.72 -7.65
N GLY A 67 47.52 -23.55 -7.78
CA GLY A 67 46.94 -24.28 -6.64
C GLY A 67 45.41 -24.28 -6.55
N ALA A 68 44.79 -25.46 -6.62
CA ALA A 68 43.36 -25.68 -6.35
C ALA A 68 43.18 -26.80 -5.31
N ARG A 69 42.16 -26.69 -4.45
CA ARG A 69 41.63 -27.80 -3.63
C ARG A 69 40.11 -27.67 -3.45
N TYR A 70 39.42 -28.79 -3.50
CA TYR A 70 38.01 -28.93 -3.12
C TYR A 70 37.85 -29.02 -1.60
N PHE A 71 36.72 -28.57 -1.07
CA PHE A 71 35.98 -29.24 0.01
C PHE A 71 34.51 -28.76 0.01
N SER A 72 33.60 -29.60 0.49
CA SER A 72 32.16 -29.33 0.66
C SER A 72 31.71 -29.78 2.05
N PRO A 73 30.43 -29.59 2.43
CA PRO A 73 29.90 -28.34 2.99
C PRO A 73 29.75 -28.42 4.52
N GLY A 74 29.95 -27.30 5.22
CA GLY A 74 29.76 -27.18 6.67
C GLY A 74 28.47 -26.44 7.04
N VAL A 75 27.66 -27.03 7.92
CA VAL A 75 26.48 -26.37 8.51
C VAL A 75 26.93 -25.31 9.51
N VAL A 76 26.37 -24.10 9.43
CA VAL A 76 26.57 -23.03 10.44
C VAL A 76 25.20 -22.49 10.86
N SER A 77 24.99 -22.37 12.17
CA SER A 77 23.71 -21.99 12.78
C SER A 77 23.47 -20.47 12.77
N LEU A 78 22.21 -20.10 12.99
CA LEU A 78 21.75 -18.72 13.18
C LEU A 78 22.49 -18.02 14.33
N THR A 79 23.04 -16.82 14.10
CA THR A 79 22.93 -15.63 14.98
C THR A 79 23.73 -14.45 14.44
N ASN A 80 23.07 -13.33 14.11
CA ASN A 80 23.42 -11.98 14.60
C ASN A 80 22.48 -10.88 14.06
N SER A 81 21.59 -10.35 14.90
CA SER A 81 20.75 -9.18 14.61
C SER A 81 21.52 -7.84 14.72
N ARG A 82 22.82 -7.85 14.38
CA ARG A 82 23.75 -6.71 14.50
C ARG A 82 24.07 -6.03 13.17
N SER A 83 23.96 -6.69 12.01
CA SER A 83 24.24 -6.06 10.70
C SER A 83 23.27 -4.91 10.41
N ALA A 84 21.97 -5.23 10.36
CA ALA A 84 20.89 -4.29 10.05
C ALA A 84 20.82 -3.04 10.95
N ARG A 85 21.52 -3.01 12.10
CA ARG A 85 21.63 -1.80 12.94
C ARG A 85 22.64 -0.78 12.41
N ARG A 86 23.64 -1.19 11.62
CA ARG A 86 24.57 -0.28 10.94
C ARG A 86 23.90 0.28 9.68
N ASP A 87 23.38 -0.61 8.84
CA ASP A 87 22.71 -0.29 7.58
C ASP A 87 21.57 0.75 7.75
N VAL A 88 20.77 0.61 8.82
CA VAL A 88 19.70 1.58 9.17
C VAL A 88 20.22 2.91 9.75
N GLN A 89 21.40 2.92 10.37
CA GLN A 89 22.00 4.16 10.87
C GLN A 89 22.67 4.95 9.73
N ASP A 90 23.30 4.26 8.79
CA ASP A 90 23.91 4.88 7.61
C ASP A 90 22.85 5.41 6.63
N LEU A 91 21.71 4.74 6.50
CA LEU A 91 20.52 5.30 5.81
C LEU A 91 20.11 6.67 6.35
N LYS A 92 20.10 6.86 7.68
CA LYS A 92 19.76 8.14 8.31
C LYS A 92 20.82 9.22 8.08
N ASN A 93 22.10 8.84 8.01
CA ASN A 93 23.21 9.77 7.80
C ASN A 93 23.32 10.20 6.33
N ASN A 94 23.00 9.31 5.39
CA ASN A 94 23.23 9.53 3.95
C ASN A 94 22.06 10.20 3.21
N LEU A 95 20.84 10.18 3.75
CA LEU A 95 19.67 10.78 3.07
C LEU A 95 19.58 12.30 3.18
N PHE A 96 20.15 12.93 4.22
CA PHE A 96 20.09 14.38 4.41
C PHE A 96 21.35 14.95 5.11
N PRO A 97 22.13 15.83 4.44
CA PRO A 97 23.15 16.63 5.10
C PRO A 97 22.57 17.51 6.21
N ARG A 98 23.32 17.65 7.30
CA ARG A 98 22.91 18.26 8.56
C ARG A 98 22.68 19.77 8.43
N LEU A 99 21.42 20.19 8.24
CA LEU A 99 21.02 21.59 8.42
C LEU A 99 21.13 21.97 9.91
N GLU A 100 21.83 23.06 10.21
CA GLU A 100 22.04 23.51 11.58
C GLU A 100 20.79 24.20 12.17
N LEU A 101 20.58 24.01 13.46
CA LEU A 101 19.47 24.58 14.23
C LEU A 101 20.01 25.67 15.15
N GLU A 102 19.83 26.93 14.74
CA GLU A 102 19.98 28.05 15.67
C GLU A 102 18.92 27.96 16.79
N LYS A 103 19.32 28.28 18.00
CA LYS A 103 18.44 28.26 19.18
C LYS A 103 17.90 29.65 19.48
N SER A 104 16.62 29.72 19.80
CA SER A 104 16.03 30.84 20.57
C SER A 104 15.19 30.27 21.72
N GLU A 105 15.26 30.89 22.88
CA GLU A 105 14.64 30.42 24.13
C GLU A 105 13.44 31.28 24.56
N HIS A 106 12.77 30.87 25.65
CA HIS A 106 11.66 31.55 26.33
C HIS A 106 10.33 31.54 25.52
N PHE A 107 9.13 31.44 26.10
CA PHE A 107 8.67 31.87 27.43
C PHE A 107 7.79 30.83 28.18
N SER A 108 7.32 31.18 29.38
CA SER A 108 6.72 30.28 30.38
C SER A 108 5.18 30.25 30.46
N GLY A 109 4.63 29.02 30.52
CA GLY A 109 3.62 28.49 31.46
C GLY A 109 2.34 29.26 31.86
N PHE A 110 1.23 28.51 32.01
CA PHE A 110 0.12 28.82 32.91
C PHE A 110 -0.55 27.54 33.44
N SER A 111 -1.28 27.63 34.56
CA SER A 111 -1.91 26.50 35.26
C SER A 111 -3.22 26.93 35.95
N CYS A 112 -4.26 26.07 35.89
CA CYS A 112 -5.48 25.97 36.72
C CYS A 112 -6.61 25.31 35.88
N SER A 113 -7.69 24.74 36.42
CA SER A 113 -7.95 24.07 37.72
C SER A 113 -9.33 23.38 37.63
N ARG A 114 -9.62 22.38 38.46
CA ARG A 114 -10.94 21.71 38.48
C ARG A 114 -12.06 22.62 39.00
N LEU A 115 -13.27 22.40 38.52
CA LEU A 115 -14.51 22.66 39.28
C LEU A 115 -15.43 21.45 39.20
N THR A 116 -16.15 21.19 40.29
CA THR A 116 -17.12 20.10 40.46
C THR A 116 -18.40 20.65 41.08
N SER A 117 -19.57 20.20 40.64
CA SER A 117 -20.85 20.43 41.31
C SER A 117 -21.75 19.21 41.19
N SER A 118 -22.83 19.15 41.98
CA SER A 118 -23.50 17.89 42.37
C SER A 118 -25.00 18.02 42.64
N ARG A 119 -25.68 16.86 42.71
CA ARG A 119 -27.04 16.60 43.23
C ARG A 119 -28.24 17.03 42.39
N GLY A 120 -29.32 16.24 42.48
CA GLY A 120 -30.63 16.55 41.92
C GLY A 120 -31.50 15.32 41.60
N GLU A 121 -31.84 14.49 42.58
CA GLU A 121 -32.78 13.37 42.38
C GLU A 121 -34.24 13.84 42.46
N ASN A 122 -35.13 13.26 41.64
CA ASN A 122 -36.46 12.82 42.07
C ASN A 122 -37.16 11.94 41.02
N GLU A 123 -37.93 10.97 41.49
CA GLU A 123 -38.74 10.08 40.65
C GLU A 123 -40.17 10.62 40.44
N ARG A 124 -40.85 10.15 39.38
CA ARG A 124 -42.21 9.58 39.52
C ARG A 124 -42.60 8.72 38.32
N SER A 125 -43.34 7.65 38.60
CA SER A 125 -43.69 6.65 37.58
C SER A 125 -45.01 6.97 36.86
N TYR A 126 -45.12 6.49 35.63
CA TYR A 126 -46.40 6.12 35.02
C TYR A 126 -46.25 4.74 34.36
N ARG A 127 -47.20 3.83 34.65
CA ARG A 127 -47.35 2.54 33.95
C ARG A 127 -48.51 2.62 32.96
N SER A 128 -48.39 1.98 31.81
CA SER A 128 -49.53 1.49 31.02
C SER A 128 -49.13 0.48 29.93
N ALA A 129 -49.98 -0.52 29.74
CA ALA A 129 -50.07 -1.48 28.62
C ALA A 129 -48.83 -2.30 28.20
N GLU A 130 -48.92 -3.62 28.36
CA GLU A 130 -48.06 -4.57 27.65
C GLU A 130 -48.53 -4.77 26.19
N VAL A 131 -47.59 -4.90 25.25
CA VAL A 131 -47.79 -5.65 24.00
C VAL A 131 -46.58 -6.57 23.82
N ARG A 132 -46.80 -7.87 23.65
CA ARG A 132 -45.73 -8.88 23.63
C ARG A 132 -44.95 -8.85 22.31
N PRO A 133 -43.61 -8.68 22.31
CA PRO A 133 -42.82 -8.87 21.11
C PRO A 133 -42.72 -10.36 20.74
N ALA A 134 -42.76 -10.67 19.45
CA ALA A 134 -42.52 -12.02 18.96
C ALA A 134 -41.05 -12.43 19.20
N LYS A 135 -40.82 -13.69 19.57
CA LYS A 135 -39.47 -14.22 19.86
C LYS A 135 -38.61 -14.32 18.60
N SER A 136 -37.85 -13.28 18.28
CA SER A 136 -36.66 -13.46 17.45
C SER A 136 -35.62 -14.27 18.23
N ARG A 137 -34.97 -15.22 17.56
CA ARG A 137 -33.81 -15.93 18.13
C ARG A 137 -32.59 -15.04 17.92
N HIS A 138 -32.09 -14.41 18.98
CA HIS A 138 -30.71 -13.93 19.02
C HIS A 138 -29.87 -14.92 19.82
N ALA A 139 -28.67 -15.21 19.30
CA ALA A 139 -27.81 -16.25 19.82
C ALA A 139 -27.07 -15.80 21.09
N VAL A 140 -26.57 -16.76 21.86
CA VAL A 140 -25.75 -16.53 23.05
C VAL A 140 -24.32 -16.18 22.61
N GLU A 141 -24.08 -14.90 22.29
CA GLU A 141 -22.75 -14.37 22.01
C GLU A 141 -22.10 -13.82 23.29
N GLY A 142 -21.77 -14.74 24.20
CA GLY A 142 -21.05 -14.46 25.44
C GLY A 142 -19.95 -15.49 25.66
N GLU A 143 -18.78 -15.01 26.11
CA GLU A 143 -17.59 -15.79 26.55
C GLU A 143 -16.94 -16.70 25.49
N GLY A 144 -17.66 -17.63 24.88
CA GLY A 144 -17.12 -18.60 23.91
C GLY A 144 -16.39 -17.96 22.71
N TYR A 145 -16.92 -16.85 22.17
CA TYR A 145 -16.24 -16.09 21.10
C TYR A 145 -14.91 -15.51 21.58
N ARG A 146 -14.84 -14.99 22.82
CA ARG A 146 -13.60 -14.42 23.39
C ARG A 146 -12.57 -15.52 23.64
N ALA A 147 -12.99 -16.67 24.18
CA ALA A 147 -12.11 -17.82 24.37
C ALA A 147 -11.52 -18.32 23.04
N ALA A 148 -12.33 -18.43 21.98
CA ALA A 148 -11.86 -18.80 20.64
C ALA A 148 -10.88 -17.75 20.05
N VAL A 149 -11.20 -16.46 20.16
CA VAL A 149 -10.30 -15.36 19.76
C VAL A 149 -8.97 -15.46 20.50
N GLU A 150 -8.96 -15.68 21.81
CA GLU A 150 -7.74 -15.82 22.60
C GLU A 150 -6.93 -17.09 22.28
N GLU A 151 -7.58 -18.23 22.02
CA GLU A 151 -6.89 -19.47 21.67
C GLU A 151 -6.20 -19.35 20.30
N ILE A 152 -6.90 -18.78 19.31
CA ILE A 152 -6.32 -18.54 17.99
C ILE A 152 -5.21 -17.49 18.07
N GLN A 153 -5.36 -16.43 18.88
CA GLN A 153 -4.28 -15.46 19.13
C GLN A 153 -3.05 -16.07 19.82
N LYS A 154 -3.23 -17.09 20.67
CA LYS A 154 -2.13 -17.84 21.31
C LYS A 154 -1.45 -18.81 20.33
N LYS A 155 -2.19 -19.41 19.39
CA LYS A 155 -1.62 -20.22 18.30
C LYS A 155 -0.84 -19.37 17.28
N ASN A 156 -1.42 -18.29 16.77
CA ASN A 156 -0.83 -17.51 15.67
C ASN A 156 0.24 -16.50 16.14
N GLN A 157 0.86 -16.70 17.31
CA GLN A 157 1.76 -15.72 17.93
C GLN A 157 3.17 -15.64 17.31
N SER A 158 3.46 -16.38 16.22
CA SER A 158 4.73 -16.25 15.48
C SER A 158 4.73 -16.57 13.98
N GLU A 159 3.65 -17.12 13.39
CA GLU A 159 3.75 -17.82 12.08
C GLU A 159 3.21 -17.07 10.84
N GLY A 160 2.41 -16.01 11.02
CA GLY A 160 1.79 -15.29 9.89
C GLY A 160 2.80 -14.55 8.99
N LEU A 161 2.74 -14.76 7.67
CA LEU A 161 3.69 -14.27 6.65
C LEU A 161 3.99 -12.76 6.77
N TYR A 162 2.94 -11.96 6.97
CA TYR A 162 3.05 -10.50 7.08
C TYR A 162 3.13 -9.98 8.52
N ARG A 163 3.12 -10.86 9.52
CA ARG A 163 3.19 -10.43 10.93
C ARG A 163 4.48 -9.68 11.26
N PRO A 164 5.68 -10.08 10.78
CA PRO A 164 6.92 -9.32 10.97
C PRO A 164 6.90 -7.90 10.39
N TYR A 165 6.04 -7.64 9.38
CA TYR A 165 5.87 -6.35 8.73
C TYR A 165 5.00 -5.42 9.57
N ALA A 166 3.82 -5.90 10.01
CA ALA A 166 2.95 -5.16 10.92
C ALA A 166 3.67 -4.84 12.24
N ASP A 167 4.35 -5.83 12.83
CA ASP A 167 5.09 -5.66 14.08
C ASP A 167 6.37 -4.81 13.92
N PHE A 168 6.92 -4.67 12.70
CA PHE A 168 7.96 -3.67 12.41
C PHE A 168 7.36 -2.26 12.33
N ALA A 169 6.27 -2.09 11.59
CA ALA A 169 5.63 -0.79 11.41
C ALA A 169 5.18 -0.18 12.75
N VAL A 170 4.50 -0.95 13.60
CA VAL A 170 4.08 -0.49 14.94
C VAL A 170 5.30 -0.15 15.81
N ARG A 171 6.39 -0.92 15.73
CA ARG A 171 7.62 -0.71 16.51
C ARG A 171 8.43 0.51 16.08
N GLU A 172 8.50 0.81 14.78
CA GLU A 172 9.14 2.03 14.28
C GLU A 172 8.28 3.27 14.54
N LEU A 173 6.95 3.14 14.48
CA LEU A 173 6.01 4.20 14.83
C LEU A 173 6.10 4.56 16.33
N ALA A 174 6.14 3.54 17.20
CA ALA A 174 6.23 3.68 18.66
C ALA A 174 7.55 4.29 19.19
N ARG A 175 8.50 4.64 18.31
CA ARG A 175 9.69 5.44 18.68
C ARG A 175 9.44 6.94 18.70
N ARG A 176 8.26 7.40 18.25
CA ARG A 176 7.86 8.80 18.31
C ARG A 176 7.17 9.12 19.63
N SER A 177 7.59 10.20 20.28
CA SER A 177 7.08 10.61 21.59
C SER A 177 5.68 11.24 21.55
N ASP A 178 5.20 11.62 20.37
CA ASP A 178 3.91 12.27 20.13
C ASP A 178 2.84 11.30 19.57
N ILE A 179 3.09 9.98 19.60
CA ILE A 179 2.17 8.99 19.03
C ILE A 179 1.05 8.61 20.01
N THR A 180 -0.19 8.65 19.53
CA THR A 180 -1.40 8.28 20.27
C THR A 180 -2.09 7.10 19.57
N PRO A 181 -2.36 5.96 20.25
CA PRO A 181 -3.17 4.88 19.69
C PRO A 181 -4.65 5.31 19.62
N LEU A 182 -5.27 5.11 18.46
CA LEU A 182 -6.67 5.43 18.22
C LEU A 182 -7.58 4.28 18.66
N LEU A 183 -8.63 4.60 19.43
CA LEU A 183 -9.61 3.63 19.89
C LEU A 183 -10.53 3.20 18.75
N LEU A 184 -10.18 2.09 18.09
CA LEU A 184 -11.05 1.40 17.15
C LEU A 184 -12.29 0.87 17.86
N LYS A 185 -13.45 0.96 17.22
CA LYS A 185 -14.66 0.23 17.63
C LYS A 185 -14.36 -1.26 17.78
N ASP A 186 -15.00 -1.94 18.72
CA ASP A 186 -14.76 -3.36 18.96
C ASP A 186 -15.05 -4.21 17.72
N GLU A 187 -16.11 -3.87 16.96
CA GLU A 187 -16.47 -4.48 15.66
C GLU A 187 -15.42 -4.30 14.55
N LEU A 188 -14.35 -3.52 14.79
CA LEU A 188 -13.27 -3.25 13.84
C LEU A 188 -11.87 -3.62 14.38
N ARG A 189 -11.71 -3.97 15.66
CA ARG A 189 -10.38 -4.03 16.32
C ARG A 189 -9.63 -5.35 16.13
N ASN A 190 -10.23 -6.46 16.57
CA ASN A 190 -9.68 -7.82 16.42
C ASN A 190 -10.84 -8.77 16.16
N LEU A 191 -10.80 -9.49 15.04
CA LEU A 191 -11.96 -10.21 14.52
C LEU A 191 -11.54 -11.59 14.01
N VAL A 192 -12.26 -12.62 14.42
CA VAL A 192 -12.35 -13.87 13.64
C VAL A 192 -13.41 -13.65 12.57
N ALA A 193 -13.06 -13.90 11.31
CA ALA A 193 -13.93 -13.71 10.15
C ALA A 193 -15.08 -14.74 10.10
N ARG A 194 -16.02 -14.53 9.19
CA ARG A 194 -17.20 -15.41 9.00
C ARG A 194 -16.88 -16.84 8.54
N ASP A 195 -15.63 -17.13 8.19
CA ASP A 195 -15.14 -18.49 7.93
C ASP A 195 -14.56 -19.20 9.18
N GLY A 196 -14.67 -18.57 10.37
CA GLY A 196 -14.31 -19.14 11.66
C GLY A 196 -12.82 -19.42 11.86
N SER A 197 -11.97 -19.02 10.90
CA SER A 197 -10.56 -19.45 10.81
C SER A 197 -9.62 -18.33 10.38
N THR A 198 -10.07 -17.38 9.56
CA THR A 198 -9.27 -16.19 9.22
C THR A 198 -9.29 -15.19 10.39
N VAL A 199 -8.11 -14.85 10.91
CA VAL A 199 -7.89 -13.80 11.92
C VAL A 199 -7.67 -12.46 11.22
N ILE A 200 -8.21 -11.38 11.79
CA ILE A 200 -7.93 -10.02 11.34
C ILE A 200 -7.57 -9.13 12.54
N VAL A 201 -6.37 -8.56 12.49
CA VAL A 201 -5.80 -7.66 13.50
C VAL A 201 -5.68 -6.25 12.91
N ASN A 202 -6.29 -5.27 13.55
CA ASN A 202 -6.29 -3.88 13.12
C ASN A 202 -5.72 -2.96 14.21
N ASN A 203 -4.78 -2.10 13.83
CA ASN A 203 -4.24 -1.04 14.68
C ASN A 203 -4.38 0.31 13.96
N ALA A 204 -4.63 1.38 14.72
CA ALA A 204 -4.63 2.75 14.22
C ALA A 204 -4.00 3.71 15.24
N PHE A 205 -3.38 4.77 14.75
CA PHE A 205 -2.63 5.75 15.53
C PHE A 205 -2.70 7.14 14.87
N GLU A 206 -2.46 8.19 15.65
CA GLU A 206 -2.22 9.57 15.18
C GLU A 206 -1.01 10.19 15.88
N SER A 207 -0.50 11.30 15.36
CA SER A 207 0.59 12.10 15.96
C SER A 207 0.41 13.60 15.66
N SER A 208 1.28 14.48 16.16
CA SER A 208 1.31 15.91 15.80
C SER A 208 1.43 16.18 14.29
N LYS A 209 2.02 15.25 13.51
CA LYS A 209 2.15 15.36 12.04
C LYS A 209 1.34 14.33 11.27
N ILE A 210 1.02 13.19 11.90
CA ILE A 210 0.29 12.08 11.30
C ILE A 210 -1.19 12.21 11.67
N ARG A 211 -2.07 12.41 10.67
CA ARG A 211 -3.52 12.40 10.88
C ARG A 211 -4.03 11.00 11.18
N TYR A 212 -3.52 10.02 10.45
CA TYR A 212 -3.96 8.64 10.55
C TYR A 212 -2.86 7.71 10.04
N PHE A 213 -2.33 6.84 10.89
CA PHE A 213 -1.51 5.70 10.50
C PHE A 213 -2.21 4.42 10.93
N ARG A 214 -2.31 3.43 10.06
CA ARG A 214 -3.00 2.17 10.35
C ARG A 214 -2.21 0.95 9.89
N SER A 215 -2.57 -0.21 10.43
CA SER A 215 -2.09 -1.51 9.95
C SER A 215 -3.21 -2.55 10.07
N THR A 216 -3.51 -3.25 8.99
CA THR A 216 -4.34 -4.45 8.95
C THR A 216 -3.48 -5.64 8.60
N CYS A 217 -3.55 -6.70 9.40
CA CYS A 217 -3.02 -8.02 9.08
C CYS A 217 -4.19 -9.00 9.02
N ILE A 218 -4.39 -9.66 7.87
CA ILE A 218 -5.34 -10.75 7.68
C ILE A 218 -4.53 -12.04 7.59
N ASP A 219 -4.86 -13.02 8.41
CA ASP A 219 -4.17 -14.30 8.51
C ASP A 219 -5.20 -15.45 8.47
N GLY A 220 -5.32 -16.07 7.29
CA GLY A 220 -6.06 -17.31 7.05
C GLY A 220 -5.12 -18.47 6.70
N GLY A 221 -3.94 -18.50 7.32
CA GLY A 221 -2.89 -19.47 7.00
C GLY A 221 -2.43 -19.40 5.55
N SER A 222 -2.02 -20.54 4.97
CA SER A 222 -1.53 -20.65 3.58
C SER A 222 -2.56 -20.25 2.51
N ASN A 223 -3.85 -20.22 2.86
CA ASN A 223 -4.93 -19.91 1.92
C ASN A 223 -5.08 -18.41 1.68
N LEU A 224 -4.70 -17.58 2.65
CA LEU A 224 -4.82 -16.13 2.59
C LEU A 224 -3.90 -15.44 3.61
N GLN A 225 -3.06 -14.53 3.13
CA GLN A 225 -2.35 -13.57 3.97
C GLN A 225 -2.53 -12.18 3.35
N VAL A 226 -2.86 -11.15 4.12
CA VAL A 226 -2.94 -9.77 3.63
C VAL A 226 -2.29 -8.80 4.62
N LEU A 227 -1.50 -7.87 4.10
CA LEU A 227 -1.05 -6.67 4.81
C LEU A 227 -1.62 -5.44 4.14
N ASN A 228 -2.28 -4.56 4.90
CA ASN A 228 -2.55 -3.20 4.45
C ASN A 228 -2.07 -2.18 5.50
N VAL A 229 -1.01 -1.45 5.19
CA VAL A 229 -0.46 -0.37 6.03
C VAL A 229 -0.56 0.93 5.25
N ALA A 230 -1.10 1.97 5.88
CA ALA A 230 -1.27 3.28 5.27
C ALA A 230 -0.94 4.39 6.25
N GLY A 231 -0.24 5.42 5.77
CA GLY A 231 0.19 6.58 6.56
C GLY A 231 -0.25 7.88 5.90
N PHE A 232 -1.12 8.63 6.57
CA PHE A 232 -1.68 9.91 6.13
C PHE A 232 -1.22 11.04 7.06
N ALA A 233 -0.62 12.08 6.50
CA ALA A 233 -0.24 13.28 7.23
C ALA A 233 -1.45 14.17 7.59
N ARG A 234 -1.28 15.14 8.48
CA ARG A 234 -2.23 16.25 8.67
C ARG A 234 -2.11 17.25 7.52
N ALA A 235 -3.15 18.07 7.30
CA ALA A 235 -3.28 18.91 6.10
C ALA A 235 -2.27 20.06 6.04
N GLU A 236 -1.61 20.39 7.15
CA GLU A 236 -0.49 21.32 7.23
C GLU A 236 0.80 20.77 6.58
N TYR A 237 0.82 19.49 6.18
CA TYR A 237 1.99 18.84 5.59
C TYR A 237 1.63 18.15 4.26
N ASP A 238 2.27 18.53 3.17
CA ASP A 238 2.03 18.01 1.80
C ASP A 238 2.72 16.65 1.52
N ILE A 239 2.91 15.85 2.57
CA ILE A 239 3.69 14.61 2.55
C ILE A 239 2.97 13.53 1.72
N PRO A 240 3.70 12.74 0.90
CA PRO A 240 3.17 11.54 0.25
C PRO A 240 2.45 10.58 1.20
N ILE A 241 1.46 9.85 0.69
CA ILE A 241 0.72 8.84 1.46
C ILE A 241 1.50 7.53 1.42
N PHE A 242 1.99 7.03 2.56
CA PHE A 242 2.59 5.70 2.62
C PHE A 242 1.51 4.65 2.30
N CYS A 243 1.82 3.69 1.43
CA CYS A 243 0.95 2.57 1.11
C CYS A 243 1.76 1.28 0.93
N ALA A 244 1.48 0.29 1.79
CA ALA A 244 1.80 -1.11 1.56
C ALA A 244 0.49 -1.89 1.49
N ASP A 245 0.26 -2.60 0.38
CA ASP A 245 -0.97 -3.33 0.08
C ASP A 245 -0.56 -4.68 -0.53
N PHE A 246 -0.37 -5.68 0.33
CA PHE A 246 0.20 -6.97 -0.01
C PHE A 246 -0.86 -8.06 0.16
N PHE A 247 -1.10 -8.83 -0.89
CA PHE A 247 -2.05 -9.95 -0.90
C PHE A 247 -1.32 -11.23 -1.32
N SER A 248 -1.46 -12.29 -0.54
CA SER A 248 -0.88 -13.60 -0.81
C SER A 248 -1.88 -14.73 -0.64
N THR A 249 -1.79 -15.69 -1.55
CA THR A 249 -2.41 -17.02 -1.53
C THR A 249 -1.32 -18.05 -1.83
N ALA A 250 -1.60 -19.35 -1.64
CA ALA A 250 -0.64 -20.42 -1.96
C ALA A 250 -0.12 -20.41 -3.42
N ASP A 251 -0.88 -19.84 -4.37
CA ASP A 251 -0.51 -19.73 -5.79
C ASP A 251 0.05 -18.37 -6.21
N ARG A 252 -0.13 -17.30 -5.42
CA ARG A 252 0.06 -15.93 -5.92
C ARG A 252 0.38 -14.90 -4.84
N ASN A 253 1.36 -14.05 -5.14
CA ASN A 253 1.63 -12.82 -4.41
C ASN A 253 1.28 -11.62 -5.32
N ILE A 254 0.48 -10.68 -4.84
CA ILE A 254 0.18 -9.40 -5.50
C ILE A 254 0.56 -8.28 -4.55
N ILE A 255 1.51 -7.44 -4.95
CA ILE A 255 2.21 -6.51 -4.07
C ILE A 255 2.11 -5.09 -4.64
N VAL A 256 1.65 -4.14 -3.83
CA VAL A 256 1.86 -2.69 -4.03
C VAL A 256 2.62 -2.14 -2.84
N LEU A 257 3.81 -1.57 -3.05
CA LEU A 257 4.54 -0.76 -2.06
C LEU A 257 4.89 0.59 -2.68
N ASP A 258 4.48 1.69 -2.04
CA ASP A 258 4.68 3.03 -2.57
C ASP A 258 4.63 4.11 -1.48
N LEU A 259 5.16 5.28 -1.80
CA LEU A 259 4.79 6.56 -1.21
C LEU A 259 3.91 7.27 -2.24
N ASN A 260 2.61 6.98 -2.25
CA ASN A 260 1.67 7.53 -3.24
C ASN A 260 1.68 9.08 -3.18
N PRO A 261 1.86 9.78 -4.30
CA PRO A 261 2.06 11.23 -4.29
C PRO A 261 0.74 11.97 -4.00
N LEU A 262 0.81 13.05 -3.21
CA LEU A 262 -0.36 13.88 -2.90
C LEU A 262 -0.77 14.74 -4.12
N TYR A 263 0.22 15.20 -4.90
CA TYR A 263 0.03 15.94 -6.14
C TYR A 263 0.65 15.19 -7.32
N SER A 264 0.19 15.42 -8.55
CA SER A 264 0.76 14.77 -9.74
C SER A 264 2.28 14.99 -9.78
N THR A 265 3.04 13.92 -10.02
CA THR A 265 4.51 13.97 -10.15
C THR A 265 4.98 14.60 -11.47
N SER A 266 4.07 15.07 -12.32
CA SER A 266 4.34 16.07 -13.37
C SER A 266 4.57 17.48 -12.80
N ASN A 267 4.30 17.71 -11.52
CA ASN A 267 4.80 18.88 -10.80
C ASN A 267 6.24 18.58 -10.36
N GLU A 268 7.22 19.00 -11.17
CA GLU A 268 8.64 18.72 -10.95
C GLU A 268 9.11 19.19 -9.56
N CYS A 269 8.62 20.32 -9.04
CA CYS A 269 8.97 20.79 -7.69
C CYS A 269 8.44 19.87 -6.57
N TYR A 270 7.34 19.15 -6.80
CA TYR A 270 6.85 18.11 -5.89
C TYR A 270 7.60 16.78 -6.07
N LYS A 271 7.99 16.46 -7.31
CA LYS A 271 8.81 15.29 -7.66
C LYS A 271 10.19 15.39 -6.99
N GLU A 272 10.93 16.46 -7.27
CA GLU A 272 12.27 16.76 -6.73
C GLU A 272 12.27 16.70 -5.19
N LYS A 273 11.30 17.37 -4.56
CA LYS A 273 11.16 17.46 -3.10
C LYS A 273 11.02 16.11 -2.38
N TYR A 274 10.42 15.10 -3.03
CA TYR A 274 10.00 13.87 -2.35
C TYR A 274 10.51 12.56 -2.97
N TYR A 275 10.94 12.53 -4.24
CA TYR A 275 11.16 11.27 -4.96
C TYR A 275 12.55 11.09 -5.54
N ASP A 276 13.25 12.14 -5.96
CA ASP A 276 14.53 11.98 -6.67
C ASP A 276 15.59 11.30 -5.80
N ASN A 277 15.68 11.68 -4.52
CA ASN A 277 16.53 11.01 -3.52
C ASN A 277 16.07 9.57 -3.16
N LEU A 278 14.86 9.16 -3.55
CA LEU A 278 14.33 7.82 -3.32
C LEU A 278 14.44 6.89 -4.54
N LEU A 279 14.77 7.41 -5.74
CA LEU A 279 14.96 6.61 -6.96
C LEU A 279 16.06 5.54 -6.78
N ALA A 280 17.08 5.82 -5.97
CA ALA A 280 18.12 4.85 -5.62
C ALA A 280 17.57 3.65 -4.81
N ILE A 281 16.63 3.89 -3.89
CA ILE A 281 15.96 2.85 -3.11
C ILE A 281 15.08 2.00 -4.05
N ALA A 282 14.30 2.64 -4.93
CA ALA A 282 13.48 1.93 -5.91
C ALA A 282 14.34 1.04 -6.84
N SER A 283 15.41 1.61 -7.40
CA SER A 283 16.33 0.94 -8.33
C SER A 283 17.14 -0.20 -7.69
N LYS A 284 17.20 -0.28 -6.36
CA LYS A 284 17.72 -1.45 -5.63
C LYS A 284 16.72 -2.60 -5.68
N HIS A 285 15.47 -2.35 -5.28
CA HIS A 285 14.46 -3.40 -5.07
C HIS A 285 13.76 -3.85 -6.35
N LEU A 286 13.54 -2.95 -7.32
CA LEU A 286 12.89 -3.26 -8.62
C LEU A 286 13.68 -4.24 -9.49
N LYS A 287 14.97 -4.47 -9.20
CA LYS A 287 15.81 -5.51 -9.82
C LYS A 287 15.38 -6.93 -9.45
N VAL A 288 14.63 -7.08 -8.36
CA VAL A 288 14.13 -8.38 -7.85
C VAL A 288 12.60 -8.40 -7.86
N LEU A 289 11.97 -7.32 -7.39
CA LEU A 289 10.51 -7.13 -7.39
C LEU A 289 10.07 -6.54 -8.75
N THR A 290 10.26 -7.32 -9.82
CA THR A 290 10.03 -6.90 -11.22
C THR A 290 8.56 -6.54 -11.48
N TRP A 291 8.33 -5.64 -12.44
CA TRP A 291 7.00 -5.10 -12.75
C TRP A 291 5.92 -6.17 -12.97
N GLY A 292 4.80 -6.06 -12.26
CA GLY A 292 3.70 -7.04 -12.25
C GLY A 292 2.87 -7.13 -13.54
N GLY A 293 3.30 -6.52 -14.63
CA GLY A 293 2.55 -6.41 -15.89
C GLY A 293 1.29 -5.55 -15.75
N LYS A 294 0.35 -5.69 -16.69
CA LYS A 294 -0.75 -4.73 -16.88
C LYS A 294 -1.56 -4.43 -15.61
N VAL A 295 -1.67 -3.15 -15.28
CA VAL A 295 -2.39 -2.59 -14.12
C VAL A 295 -3.60 -1.76 -14.58
N THR A 296 -4.58 -1.52 -13.72
CA THR A 296 -5.69 -0.58 -14.00
C THR A 296 -5.12 0.80 -14.32
N ALA A 297 -5.42 1.34 -15.50
CA ALA A 297 -4.75 2.54 -16.00
C ALA A 297 -4.97 3.76 -15.09
N GLU A 298 -6.18 3.93 -14.56
CA GLU A 298 -6.54 5.02 -13.66
C GLU A 298 -5.93 4.87 -12.25
N SER A 299 -5.30 3.74 -11.90
CA SER A 299 -4.52 3.61 -10.66
C SER A 299 -3.19 4.35 -10.73
N VAL A 300 -2.62 4.50 -11.94
CA VAL A 300 -1.28 5.05 -12.16
C VAL A 300 -1.18 6.53 -11.78
N GLN A 301 -2.28 7.29 -11.85
CA GLN A 301 -2.33 8.69 -11.38
C GLN A 301 -2.12 8.85 -9.85
N PHE A 302 -2.12 7.75 -9.09
CA PHE A 302 -1.88 7.71 -7.65
C PHE A 302 -0.59 6.97 -7.29
N PHE A 303 0.21 6.59 -8.29
CA PHE A 303 1.48 5.90 -8.09
C PHE A 303 2.65 6.86 -8.31
N SER A 304 3.70 6.71 -7.51
CA SER A 304 4.92 7.49 -7.67
C SER A 304 5.91 6.82 -8.64
N PRO A 305 6.95 7.55 -9.08
CA PRO A 305 8.09 6.96 -9.80
C PRO A 305 8.83 5.85 -9.04
N ILE A 306 8.65 5.74 -7.71
CA ILE A 306 9.24 4.67 -6.89
C ILE A 306 8.30 3.49 -6.62
N VAL A 307 7.08 3.45 -7.19
CA VAL A 307 6.12 2.36 -6.92
C VAL A 307 6.71 0.98 -7.22
N ILE A 308 6.58 0.03 -6.29
CA ILE A 308 6.77 -1.39 -6.54
C ILE A 308 5.38 -2.00 -6.71
N TRP A 309 4.99 -2.24 -7.96
CA TRP A 309 3.87 -3.08 -8.34
C TRP A 309 4.43 -4.37 -8.92
N THR A 310 4.24 -5.50 -8.24
CA THR A 310 4.77 -6.80 -8.67
C THR A 310 3.81 -7.95 -8.43
N LYS A 311 3.97 -9.01 -9.23
CA LYS A 311 3.46 -10.34 -8.93
C LYS A 311 4.66 -11.22 -8.58
N ALA A 312 4.93 -11.35 -7.27
CA ALA A 312 6.15 -12.00 -6.77
C ALA A 312 6.01 -13.53 -6.73
N GLU A 313 5.82 -14.14 -7.90
CA GLU A 313 5.69 -15.59 -8.06
C GLU A 313 7.04 -16.28 -7.81
N GLY A 314 7.06 -17.30 -6.95
CA GLY A 314 8.27 -18.07 -6.61
C GLY A 314 9.32 -17.35 -5.73
N GLN A 315 9.06 -16.14 -5.24
CA GLN A 315 10.03 -15.37 -4.44
C GLN A 315 9.86 -15.58 -2.92
N ASP A 316 10.98 -15.65 -2.19
CA ASP A 316 10.99 -15.52 -0.74
C ASP A 316 10.78 -14.06 -0.34
N LEU A 317 9.54 -13.70 0.00
CA LEU A 317 9.17 -12.35 0.40
C LEU A 317 9.90 -11.86 1.67
N GLN A 318 10.38 -12.74 2.56
CA GLN A 318 11.16 -12.31 3.72
C GLN A 318 12.55 -11.81 3.33
N GLN A 319 13.08 -12.26 2.19
CA GLN A 319 14.36 -11.80 1.64
C GLN A 319 14.21 -10.69 0.60
N THR A 320 13.13 -10.69 -0.20
CA THR A 320 12.94 -9.71 -1.29
C THR A 320 12.07 -8.52 -0.89
N LEU A 321 10.93 -8.74 -0.24
CA LEU A 321 9.93 -7.71 0.03
C LEU A 321 10.07 -7.07 1.41
N TYR A 322 10.49 -7.82 2.43
CA TYR A 322 10.65 -7.27 3.78
C TYR A 322 11.70 -6.14 3.84
N PRO A 323 12.90 -6.26 3.22
CA PRO A 323 13.86 -5.15 3.18
C PRO A 323 13.31 -3.92 2.43
N ALA A 324 12.58 -4.13 1.32
CA ALA A 324 11.94 -3.05 0.58
C ALA A 324 10.90 -2.31 1.45
N PHE A 325 10.03 -3.06 2.14
CA PHE A 325 9.05 -2.50 3.07
C PHE A 325 9.70 -1.71 4.21
N GLN A 326 10.79 -2.22 4.78
CA GLN A 326 11.54 -1.52 5.84
C GLN A 326 12.14 -0.21 5.33
N GLU A 327 12.79 -0.21 4.16
CA GLU A 327 13.41 0.98 3.57
C GLU A 327 12.37 2.05 3.16
N TYR A 328 11.27 1.65 2.52
CA TYR A 328 10.21 2.60 2.13
C TYR A 328 9.51 3.21 3.37
N LEU A 329 9.24 2.41 4.40
CA LEU A 329 8.61 2.92 5.63
C LEU A 329 9.55 3.84 6.41
N LEU A 330 10.84 3.51 6.50
CA LEU A 330 11.85 4.38 7.11
C LEU A 330 12.08 5.67 6.31
N ALA A 331 12.02 5.63 4.98
CA ALA A 331 12.06 6.82 4.13
C ALA A 331 10.85 7.74 4.37
N TRP A 332 9.63 7.19 4.36
CA TRP A 332 8.41 7.96 4.68
C TRP A 332 8.47 8.58 6.07
N PHE A 333 8.92 7.80 7.06
CA PHE A 333 9.12 8.29 8.42
C PHE A 333 10.16 9.41 8.51
N SER A 334 11.26 9.33 7.75
CA SER A 334 12.27 10.40 7.69
C SER A 334 11.71 11.67 7.07
N ILE A 335 10.84 11.56 6.05
CA ILE A 335 10.11 12.69 5.46
C ILE A 335 9.17 13.31 6.49
N VAL A 336 8.38 12.50 7.21
CA VAL A 336 7.48 12.99 8.28
C VAL A 336 8.27 13.74 9.35
N ASP A 337 9.40 13.19 9.82
CA ASP A 337 10.22 13.81 10.86
C ASP A 337 10.81 15.15 10.39
N ALA A 338 11.27 15.23 9.13
CA ALA A 338 11.85 16.44 8.54
C ALA A 338 10.83 17.52 8.11
N ALA A 339 9.58 17.14 7.82
CA ALA A 339 8.58 18.06 7.27
C ALA A 339 8.23 19.22 8.20
N LYS A 340 8.09 20.42 7.63
CA LYS A 340 7.65 21.64 8.31
C LYS A 340 6.18 21.92 7.94
N PRO A 341 5.33 22.39 8.88
CA PRO A 341 3.96 22.73 8.56
C PRO A 341 3.90 23.99 7.69
N THR A 342 2.94 24.05 6.77
CA THR A 342 2.48 25.30 6.19
C THR A 342 1.44 25.96 7.11
N SER A 343 1.46 27.29 7.17
CA SER A 343 0.41 28.11 7.81
C SER A 343 -0.49 28.79 6.78
N ASP A 344 -0.29 28.54 5.48
CA ASP A 344 -1.15 29.05 4.42
C ASP A 344 -2.43 28.22 4.32
N SER A 345 -3.58 28.87 4.50
CA SER A 345 -4.90 28.27 4.41
C SER A 345 -5.22 27.68 3.04
N GLU A 346 -4.71 28.26 1.94
CA GLU A 346 -4.98 27.72 0.59
C GLU A 346 -4.25 26.38 0.41
N SER A 347 -2.97 26.32 0.76
CA SER A 347 -2.18 25.09 0.78
C SER A 347 -2.77 24.01 1.69
N ILE A 348 -3.27 24.37 2.89
CA ILE A 348 -3.94 23.43 3.80
C ILE A 348 -5.20 22.83 3.15
N VAL A 349 -6.08 23.67 2.60
CA VAL A 349 -7.30 23.22 1.89
C VAL A 349 -6.93 22.35 0.68
N LYS A 350 -5.88 22.71 -0.07
CA LYS A 350 -5.40 21.96 -1.24
C LYS A 350 -4.80 20.60 -0.86
N ASN A 351 -4.08 20.51 0.25
CA ASN A 351 -3.57 19.24 0.81
C ASN A 351 -4.72 18.33 1.27
N GLN A 352 -5.70 18.91 1.96
CA GLN A 352 -6.89 18.22 2.45
C GLN A 352 -7.75 17.67 1.30
N GLU A 353 -8.03 18.49 0.28
CA GLU A 353 -8.72 18.13 -0.97
C GLU A 353 -8.02 17.00 -1.71
N ALA A 354 -6.68 17.05 -1.80
CA ALA A 354 -5.88 16.00 -2.44
C ALA A 354 -5.93 14.66 -1.69
N GLN A 355 -5.86 14.67 -0.35
CA GLN A 355 -6.12 13.47 0.45
C GLN A 355 -7.54 12.96 0.24
N HIS A 356 -8.54 13.84 0.28
CA HIS A 356 -9.94 13.46 0.11
C HIS A 356 -10.16 12.78 -1.25
N ARG A 357 -9.62 13.34 -2.35
CA ARG A 357 -9.62 12.72 -3.69
C ARG A 357 -9.03 11.32 -3.71
N TYR A 358 -7.89 11.09 -3.04
CA TYR A 358 -7.27 9.76 -2.92
C TYR A 358 -8.16 8.79 -2.12
N LEU A 359 -8.71 9.21 -0.98
CA LEU A 359 -9.61 8.39 -0.17
C LEU A 359 -10.88 8.02 -0.93
N THR A 360 -11.52 9.00 -1.60
CA THR A 360 -12.71 8.79 -2.44
C THR A 360 -12.43 7.82 -3.58
N TRP A 361 -11.27 7.91 -4.22
CA TRP A 361 -10.84 6.94 -5.23
C TRP A 361 -10.70 5.53 -4.65
N ARG A 362 -9.84 5.39 -3.63
CA ARG A 362 -9.53 4.09 -3.02
C ARG A 362 -10.79 3.42 -2.51
N ALA A 363 -11.60 4.10 -1.71
CA ALA A 363 -12.87 3.56 -1.19
C ALA A 363 -13.79 3.06 -2.31
N THR A 364 -13.99 3.85 -3.37
CA THR A 364 -14.93 3.49 -4.43
C THR A 364 -14.43 2.35 -5.32
N LYS A 365 -13.12 2.26 -5.58
CA LYS A 365 -12.55 1.34 -6.58
C LYS A 365 -11.64 0.26 -6.00
N ASP A 366 -11.63 0.09 -4.68
CA ASP A 366 -10.75 -0.83 -3.96
C ASP A 366 -10.76 -2.26 -4.54
N PRO A 367 -9.58 -2.87 -4.80
CA PRO A 367 -9.52 -4.21 -5.34
C PRO A 367 -9.88 -5.31 -4.33
N GLY A 368 -9.72 -5.06 -3.03
CA GLY A 368 -9.94 -6.00 -1.93
C GLY A 368 -11.38 -6.05 -1.42
N ARG A 369 -12.24 -5.06 -1.73
CA ARG A 369 -13.67 -5.03 -1.38
C ARG A 369 -14.41 -6.39 -1.46
N PRO A 370 -14.29 -7.22 -2.52
CA PRO A 370 -14.96 -8.53 -2.57
C PRO A 370 -14.44 -9.54 -1.53
N LEU A 371 -13.14 -9.49 -1.19
CA LEU A 371 -12.56 -10.28 -0.11
C LEU A 371 -13.09 -9.83 1.26
N LEU A 372 -13.14 -8.52 1.48
CA LEU A 372 -13.66 -7.93 2.72
C LEU A 372 -15.15 -8.28 2.91
N THR A 373 -15.94 -8.25 1.83
CA THR A 373 -17.34 -8.69 1.84
C THR A 373 -17.49 -10.19 2.15
N ARG A 374 -16.55 -11.04 1.70
CA ARG A 374 -16.52 -12.47 2.08
C ARG A 374 -16.21 -12.66 3.58
N LEU A 375 -15.21 -11.94 4.10
CA LEU A 375 -14.72 -12.11 5.47
C LEU A 375 -15.65 -11.49 6.52
N TYR A 376 -16.20 -10.30 6.26
CA TYR A 376 -17.03 -9.54 7.19
C TYR A 376 -18.54 -9.60 6.91
N GLY A 377 -18.94 -9.94 5.68
CA GLY A 377 -20.28 -9.64 5.18
C GLY A 377 -20.40 -8.18 4.72
N GLU A 378 -21.42 -7.90 3.91
CA GLU A 378 -21.61 -6.64 3.19
C GLU A 378 -21.59 -5.40 4.10
N LYS A 379 -22.53 -5.30 5.05
CA LYS A 379 -22.65 -4.12 5.94
C LYS A 379 -21.34 -3.77 6.66
N LEU A 380 -20.68 -4.76 7.27
CA LEU A 380 -19.44 -4.52 8.02
C LEU A 380 -18.24 -4.29 7.09
N SER A 381 -18.24 -4.87 5.88
CA SER A 381 -17.27 -4.53 4.82
C SER A 381 -17.37 -3.05 4.43
N GLU A 382 -18.57 -2.50 4.26
CA GLU A 382 -18.76 -1.06 3.98
C GLU A 382 -18.25 -0.18 5.12
N THR A 383 -18.68 -0.46 6.37
CA THR A 383 -18.20 0.26 7.57
C THR A 383 -16.68 0.20 7.69
N PHE A 384 -16.08 -0.97 7.49
CA PHE A 384 -14.62 -1.16 7.55
C PHE A 384 -13.90 -0.37 6.45
N ILE A 385 -14.45 -0.31 5.24
CA ILE A 385 -13.88 0.47 4.12
C ILE A 385 -13.96 1.98 4.38
N GLU A 386 -15.13 2.49 4.77
CA GLU A 386 -15.33 3.95 4.93
C GLU A 386 -14.75 4.53 6.22
N GLU A 387 -14.94 3.86 7.36
CA GLU A 387 -14.60 4.42 8.68
C GLU A 387 -13.17 4.07 9.13
N TYR A 388 -12.58 3.00 8.59
CA TYR A 388 -11.26 2.51 8.99
C TYR A 388 -10.26 2.40 7.83
N LEU A 389 -10.60 1.84 6.66
CA LEU A 389 -9.63 1.81 5.55
C LEU A 389 -9.31 3.21 5.02
N PHE A 390 -10.35 4.03 4.84
CA PHE A 390 -10.24 5.34 4.22
C PHE A 390 -10.79 6.46 5.12
N GLN A 391 -10.47 6.35 6.42
CA GLN A 391 -10.77 7.36 7.44
C GLN A 391 -10.37 8.76 6.93
N GLY A 392 -11.35 9.66 6.93
CA GLY A 392 -11.27 10.98 6.28
C GLY A 392 -12.30 11.18 5.16
N LEU A 393 -12.85 10.09 4.59
CA LEU A 393 -13.82 10.12 3.47
C LEU A 393 -15.09 10.95 3.72
N LYS A 394 -15.48 11.17 4.98
CA LYS A 394 -16.67 11.94 5.37
C LYS A 394 -16.34 13.25 6.12
N THR A 395 -15.06 13.59 6.24
CA THR A 395 -14.59 14.70 7.11
C THR A 395 -13.52 15.58 6.47
N LEU A 396 -12.82 15.12 5.43
CA LEU A 396 -11.87 15.95 4.68
C LEU A 396 -12.52 16.72 3.52
N GLY A 397 -13.71 16.34 3.06
CA GLY A 397 -14.38 17.04 1.98
C GLY A 397 -15.84 16.60 1.79
N ALA A 398 -16.50 17.21 0.82
CA ALA A 398 -17.91 16.97 0.48
C ALA A 398 -18.13 16.58 -1.00
N LYS A 399 -17.09 16.59 -1.83
CA LYS A 399 -17.16 16.19 -3.25
C LYS A 399 -17.37 14.68 -3.38
N SER A 400 -18.30 14.29 -4.24
CA SER A 400 -18.56 12.89 -4.55
C SER A 400 -17.49 12.28 -5.46
N PHE A 401 -17.50 10.96 -5.62
CA PHE A 401 -16.65 10.28 -6.59
C PHE A 401 -16.86 10.79 -8.03
N LEU A 402 -18.08 11.21 -8.41
CA LEU A 402 -18.36 11.71 -9.76
C LEU A 402 -17.99 13.18 -9.98
N ASP A 403 -17.56 13.88 -8.93
CA ASP A 403 -17.02 15.25 -9.02
C ASP A 403 -15.49 15.23 -9.21
N TYR A 404 -14.80 14.21 -8.68
CA TYR A 404 -13.38 13.95 -8.94
C TYR A 404 -13.12 13.11 -10.19
N PHE A 405 -14.04 12.19 -10.53
CA PHE A 405 -13.88 11.20 -11.59
C PHE A 405 -15.12 11.13 -12.50
N PRO A 406 -15.50 12.26 -13.15
CA PRO A 406 -16.72 12.34 -13.97
C PRO A 406 -16.77 11.33 -15.12
N GLN A 407 -15.62 10.82 -15.59
CA GLN A 407 -15.54 9.77 -16.62
C GLN A 407 -16.15 8.42 -16.21
N TYR A 408 -16.49 8.24 -14.93
CA TYR A 408 -17.23 7.06 -14.43
C TYR A 408 -18.74 7.26 -14.35
N ARG A 409 -19.26 8.43 -14.74
CA ARG A 409 -20.71 8.73 -14.74
C ARG A 409 -21.40 7.92 -15.83
N THR A 410 -22.40 7.11 -15.46
CA THR A 410 -23.29 6.46 -16.44
C THR A 410 -24.40 7.43 -16.88
N GLU A 411 -25.10 7.10 -17.95
CA GLU A 411 -26.26 7.84 -18.47
C GLU A 411 -27.31 8.13 -17.37
N ASN A 412 -27.54 7.17 -16.47
CA ASN A 412 -28.42 7.29 -15.32
C ASN A 412 -27.79 8.04 -14.13
N ASN A 413 -26.76 8.88 -14.35
CA ASN A 413 -25.99 9.62 -13.33
C ASN A 413 -25.40 8.77 -12.19
N ASN A 414 -25.29 7.46 -12.36
CA ASN A 414 -24.76 6.54 -11.36
C ASN A 414 -23.24 6.32 -11.55
N ILE A 415 -22.56 5.82 -10.51
CA ILE A 415 -21.16 5.38 -10.63
C ILE A 415 -21.11 4.08 -11.43
N SER A 416 -20.33 4.07 -12.52
CA SER A 416 -20.06 2.87 -13.32
C SER A 416 -19.50 1.74 -12.46
N ARG A 417 -20.08 0.54 -12.59
CA ARG A 417 -19.66 -0.68 -11.89
C ARG A 417 -18.29 -1.20 -12.36
N HIS A 418 -17.79 -0.74 -13.51
CA HIS A 418 -16.45 -1.10 -13.96
C HIS A 418 -15.39 -0.52 -13.00
N ARG A 419 -14.36 -1.30 -12.68
CA ARG A 419 -13.20 -0.83 -11.90
C ARG A 419 -12.41 0.23 -12.67
N SER A 420 -12.38 0.09 -13.99
CA SER A 420 -11.60 0.87 -14.95
C SER A 420 -12.47 1.15 -16.17
N MET A 421 -12.44 2.38 -16.67
CA MET A 421 -13.10 2.80 -17.91
C MET A 421 -12.16 2.63 -19.11
N VAL A 422 -10.85 2.80 -18.91
CA VAL A 422 -9.79 2.61 -19.93
C VAL A 422 -9.38 1.13 -20.06
N GLY A 423 -9.48 0.37 -18.98
CA GLY A 423 -9.01 -1.02 -18.89
C GLY A 423 -7.63 -1.16 -18.24
N LYS A 424 -7.00 -2.31 -18.45
CA LYS A 424 -5.64 -2.57 -17.95
C LYS A 424 -4.59 -2.21 -19.01
N SER A 425 -3.71 -1.27 -18.67
CA SER A 425 -2.60 -0.80 -19.50
C SER A 425 -1.24 -1.06 -18.82
N PHE A 426 -0.15 -0.55 -19.40
CA PHE A 426 1.21 -0.58 -18.84
C PHE A 426 1.73 -2.01 -18.59
N SER A 427 2.01 -2.73 -19.68
CA SER A 427 2.68 -4.04 -19.65
C SER A 427 4.14 -3.93 -19.19
N THR A 428 4.81 -2.83 -19.55
CA THR A 428 6.10 -2.35 -19.04
C THR A 428 5.90 -1.38 -17.87
N ARG A 429 6.97 -1.08 -17.12
CA ARG A 429 6.96 -0.01 -16.11
C ARG A 429 6.89 1.35 -16.82
N PRO A 430 5.90 2.22 -16.55
CA PRO A 430 5.76 3.50 -17.25
C PRO A 430 6.62 4.63 -16.65
N TRP A 431 7.79 4.30 -16.08
CA TRP A 431 8.78 5.28 -15.59
C TRP A 431 10.18 4.81 -15.97
N ASP A 432 11.00 5.75 -16.43
CA ASP A 432 12.44 5.51 -16.65
C ASP A 432 13.24 5.53 -15.33
N GLU A 433 14.56 5.28 -15.42
CA GLU A 433 15.47 5.26 -14.27
C GLU A 433 15.67 6.62 -13.58
N HIS A 434 15.25 7.72 -14.21
CA HIS A 434 15.20 9.07 -13.62
C HIS A 434 13.79 9.44 -13.14
N GLY A 435 12.88 8.46 -13.09
CA GLY A 435 11.52 8.62 -12.61
C GLY A 435 10.61 9.46 -13.50
N ASN A 436 10.97 9.70 -14.77
CA ASN A 436 10.10 10.42 -15.70
C ASN A 436 9.06 9.47 -16.28
N PHE A 437 7.81 9.93 -16.41
CA PHE A 437 6.74 9.10 -16.96
C PHE A 437 6.96 8.84 -18.46
N ARG A 438 6.83 7.58 -18.87
CA ARG A 438 6.97 7.13 -20.26
C ARG A 438 5.71 6.36 -20.67
N ILE A 439 5.22 6.66 -21.88
CA ILE A 439 4.16 5.89 -22.54
C ILE A 439 4.82 5.25 -23.76
N ASP A 440 4.95 3.92 -23.70
CA ASP A 440 5.36 3.05 -24.81
C ASP A 440 4.14 2.68 -25.68
#